data_AF-A0A950V2Y1-F1
#
_entry.id   AF-A0A950V2Y1-F1
#
_cell.length_a   1.000
_cell.length_b   1.000
_cell.length_c   1.000
_cell.angle_alpha   90.00
_cell.angle_beta   90.00
_cell.angle_gamma   90.00
#
_symmetry.space_group_name_H-M   'P 1'
#
loop_
_entity.id
_entity.type
_entity.pdbx_description
1 polymer ?
#
loop_
_entity_poly.entity_id
_entity_poly.type
_entity_poly.pdbx_seq_one_letter_code
_entity_poly.pdbx_strand_id
1 'polypeptide(L)' 'MIADMARLVLGLIVALFHRPIAGYIMEREHALDSYFRRRGVNFPEPPNEATMHNIYFCLGLFISLFSIAKIWLTL' A
#
# COMPACT_ATOMS: atom_id res chain seq x y z
N MET A 1 9.29 15.73 15.45
CA MET A 1 7.94 16.36 15.50
C MET A 1 7.34 16.65 14.13
N ILE A 2 7.76 17.67 13.36
CA ILE A 2 7.07 18.02 12.08
C ILE A 2 7.12 16.87 11.06
N ALA A 3 8.30 16.25 10.87
CA ALA A 3 8.45 15.10 9.98
C ALA A 3 7.63 13.87 10.43
N ASP A 4 7.45 13.68 11.73
CA ASP A 4 6.66 12.57 12.27
C ASP A 4 5.15 12.82 12.09
N MET A 5 4.71 14.07 12.21
CA MET A 5 3.34 14.46 11.86
C MET A 5 3.05 14.33 10.37
N ALA A 6 3.99 14.69 9.50
CA ALA A 6 3.84 14.48 8.06
C ALA A 6 3.70 12.98 7.72
N ARG A 7 4.47 12.11 8.40
CA ARG A 7 4.38 10.64 8.24
C ARG A 7 3.07 10.08 8.78
N LEU A 8 2.58 10.61 9.89
CA LEU A 8 1.26 10.25 10.42
C LEU A 8 0.14 10.58 9.42
N VAL A 9 0.14 11.80 8.90
CA VAL A 9 -0.83 12.24 7.89
C VAL A 9 -0.72 11.38 6.63
N LEU A 10 0.51 11.07 6.18
CA LEU A 10 0.74 10.17 5.05
C LEU A 10 0.15 8.78 5.30
N GLY A 11 0.40 8.18 6.49
CA GLY A 11 -0.17 6.89 6.87
C GLY A 11 -1.69 6.89 6.85
N LEU A 12 -2.31 7.96 7.37
CA LEU A 12 -3.77 8.14 7.35
C LEU A 12 -4.31 8.25 5.93
N ILE A 13 -3.66 9.03 5.06
CA ILE A 13 -4.03 9.14 3.65
C ILE A 13 -3.95 7.75 2.98
N VAL A 14 -2.87 7.01 3.17
CA VAL A 14 -2.73 5.67 2.60
C VAL A 14 -3.82 4.73 3.13
N ALA A 15 -4.16 4.79 4.42
CA ALA A 15 -5.22 3.98 5.00
C ALA A 15 -6.61 4.36 4.49
N LEU A 16 -6.91 5.65 4.33
CA LEU A 16 -8.20 6.13 3.82
C LEU A 16 -8.38 5.82 2.33
N PHE A 17 -7.31 5.96 1.56
CA PHE A 17 -7.31 5.76 0.11
C PHE A 17 -6.76 4.38 -0.29
N HIS A 18 -6.73 3.40 0.63
CA HIS A 18 -6.20 2.07 0.35
C HIS A 18 -6.89 1.38 -0.84
N ARG A 19 -8.20 1.60 -1.01
CA ARG A 19 -8.98 1.06 -2.14
C ARG A 19 -8.52 1.56 -3.50
N PRO A 20 -8.58 2.88 -3.78
CA PRO A 20 -8.12 3.39 -5.07
C PRO A 20 -6.62 3.16 -5.30
N ILE A 21 -5.79 3.18 -4.26
CA ILE A 21 -4.35 2.89 -4.38
C ILE A 21 -4.14 1.43 -4.82
N ALA A 22 -4.79 0.48 -4.15
CA ALA A 22 -4.68 -0.94 -4.48
C ALA A 22 -5.20 -1.22 -5.88
N GLY A 23 -6.37 -0.68 -6.25
CA GLY A 23 -6.94 -0.84 -7.58
C GLY A 23 -6.02 -0.33 -8.68
N TYR A 24 -5.45 0.87 -8.50
CA TYR A 24 -4.51 1.44 -9.48
C TYR A 24 -3.25 0.59 -9.64
N ILE A 25 -2.65 0.14 -8.53
CA ILE A 25 -1.43 -0.68 -8.59
C ILE A 25 -1.74 -2.03 -9.24
N MET A 26 -2.85 -2.66 -8.89
CA MET A 26 -3.25 -3.95 -9.42
C MET A 26 -3.51 -3.87 -10.93
N GLU A 27 -4.14 -2.80 -11.42
CA GLU A 27 -4.32 -2.56 -12.86
C GLU A 27 -2.96 -2.46 -13.60
N ARG A 28 -1.98 -1.79 -12.99
CA ARG A 28 -0.62 -1.69 -13.54
C ARG A 28 0.12 -3.02 -13.50
N GLU A 29 0.00 -3.78 -12.41
CA GLU A 29 0.58 -5.12 -12.29
C GLU A 29 -0.01 -6.08 -13.32
N HIS A 30 -1.32 -6.08 -13.52
CA HIS A 30 -1.97 -6.89 -14.55
C HIS A 30 -1.51 -6.50 -15.96
N ALA A 31 -1.40 -5.21 -16.25
CA ALA A 31 -0.87 -4.75 -17.54
C ALA A 31 0.56 -5.27 -17.76
N LEU A 32 1.41 -5.19 -16.72
CA LEU A 32 2.79 -5.65 -16.77
C LEU A 32 2.89 -7.17 -16.92
N ASP A 33 2.11 -7.92 -16.14
CA ASP A 33 2.02 -9.38 -16.21
C ASP A 33 1.59 -9.83 -17.61
N SER A 34 0.55 -9.20 -18.17
CA SER A 34 0.07 -9.51 -19.52
C SER A 34 1.15 -9.29 -20.59
N TYR A 35 1.99 -8.26 -20.42
CA TYR A 35 3.08 -7.95 -21.33
C TYR A 35 4.20 -9.00 -21.27
N PHE A 36 4.57 -9.46 -20.07
CA PHE A 36 5.60 -10.47 -19.92
C PHE A 36 5.13 -11.89 -20.27
N ARG A 37 3.87 -12.24 -19.98
CA ARG A 37 3.28 -13.51 -20.42
C ARG A 37 3.27 -13.64 -21.93
N ARG A 38 2.96 -12.56 -22.66
CA ARG A 38 3.09 -12.51 -24.13
C ARG A 38 4.52 -12.76 -24.63
N ARG A 39 5.52 -12.56 -23.78
CA ARG A 39 6.94 -12.84 -24.06
C ARG A 39 7.40 -14.21 -23.55
N GLY A 40 6.48 -15.06 -23.11
CA GLY A 40 6.76 -16.42 -22.65
C GLY A 40 7.24 -16.53 -21.21
N VAL A 41 7.14 -15.46 -20.41
CA VAL A 41 7.47 -15.51 -18.99
C VAL A 41 6.24 -15.95 -18.20
N ASN A 42 6.34 -17.06 -17.48
CA ASN A 42 5.27 -17.55 -16.61
C ASN A 42 5.38 -16.91 -15.23
N PHE A 43 4.45 -16.04 -14.91
CA PHE A 43 4.24 -15.53 -13.55
C PHE A 43 3.23 -16.39 -12.77
N PRO A 44 3.34 -16.42 -11.43
CA PRO A 44 2.32 -17.01 -10.57
C PRO A 44 0.97 -16.30 -10.75
N GLU A 45 -0.11 -16.93 -10.27
CA GLU A 45 -1.43 -16.32 -10.30
C GLU A 45 -1.44 -15.01 -9.50
N PRO A 46 -2.10 -13.97 -10.01
CA PRO A 46 -2.18 -12.70 -9.32
C PRO A 46 -2.94 -12.84 -7.98
N PRO A 47 -2.56 -12.07 -6.95
CA PRO A 47 -3.26 -12.08 -5.68
C PRO A 47 -4.71 -11.61 -5.84
N ASN A 48 -5.60 -12.14 -4.99
CA ASN A 48 -7.00 -11.71 -4.92
C ASN A 48 -7.10 -10.20 -4.60
N GLU A 49 -8.04 -9.50 -5.22
CA GLU A 49 -8.27 -8.07 -5.00
C GLU A 49 -8.47 -7.74 -3.52
N ALA A 50 -9.22 -8.58 -2.80
CA ALA A 50 -9.44 -8.42 -1.35
C ALA A 50 -8.12 -8.45 -0.56
N THR A 51 -7.18 -9.30 -0.97
CA THR A 51 -5.86 -9.39 -0.35
C THR A 51 -5.05 -8.13 -0.60
N MET A 52 -5.05 -7.62 -1.84
CA MET A 52 -4.34 -6.38 -2.19
C MET A 52 -4.89 -5.18 -1.42
N HIS A 53 -6.22 -5.02 -1.37
CA HIS A 53 -6.87 -3.97 -0.58
C HIS A 53 -6.45 -4.01 0.90
N ASN A 54 -6.45 -5.21 1.49
CA ASN A 54 -6.08 -5.38 2.88
C ASN A 54 -4.61 -5.06 3.15
N ILE A 55 -3.70 -5.41 2.21
CA ILE A 55 -2.27 -5.08 2.35
C ILE A 55 -2.07 -3.57 2.43
N TYR A 56 -2.67 -2.80 1.51
CA TYR A 56 -2.54 -1.34 1.51
C TYR A 56 -3.18 -0.70 2.74
N PHE A 57 -4.31 -1.24 3.20
CA PHE A 57 -4.93 -0.79 4.45
C PHE A 57 -4.01 -1.03 5.65
N CYS A 58 -3.49 -2.25 5.80
CA CYS A 58 -2.57 -2.62 6.87
C CYS A 58 -1.29 -1.78 6.83
N LEU A 59 -0.76 -1.48 5.64
CA LEU A 59 0.42 -0.65 5.45
C LEU A 59 0.18 0.78 5.93
N GLY A 60 -0.93 1.40 5.54
CA GLY A 60 -1.31 2.73 6.02
C GLY A 60 -1.52 2.79 7.54
N LEU A 61 -2.17 1.76 8.09
CA LEU A 61 -2.42 1.61 9.52
C LEU A 61 -1.08 1.46 10.29
N PHE A 62 -0.18 0.62 9.80
CA PHE A 62 1.16 0.44 10.38
C PHE A 62 1.96 1.74 10.41
N ILE A 63 2.01 2.48 9.29
CA ILE A 63 2.71 3.78 9.23
C ILE A 63 2.11 4.77 10.24
N SER A 64 0.79 4.79 10.37
CA SER A 64 0.09 5.68 11.29
C SER A 64 0.40 5.34 12.75
N LEU A 65 0.26 4.07 13.14
CA LEU A 65 0.54 3.61 14.50
C LEU A 65 2.01 3.84 14.89
N PHE A 66 2.94 3.49 13.99
CA PHE A 66 4.36 3.69 14.23
C PHE A 66 4.72 5.17 14.41
N SER A 67 4.11 6.05 13.60
CA SER A 67 4.33 7.49 13.71
C SER A 67 3.77 8.06 15.01
N ILE A 68 2.57 7.64 15.45
CA ILE A 68 1.99 8.03 16.74
C ILE A 68 2.86 7.55 17.91
N ALA A 69 3.27 6.28 17.90
CA ALA A 69 4.11 5.71 18.95
C ALA A 69 5.43 6.48 19.06
N LYS A 70 6.04 6.83 17.93
CA LYS A 70 7.26 7.65 17.92
C LYS A 70 7.01 9.05 18.48
N ILE A 71 5.94 9.74 18.06
CA ILE A 71 5.59 11.07 18.59
C ILE A 71 5.47 11.00 20.11
N TRP A 72 4.75 10.00 20.62
CA TRP A 72 4.52 9.79 22.06
C TRP A 72 5.81 9.52 22.84
N LEU A 73 6.74 8.71 22.30
CA LEU A 73 8.02 8.42 22.94
C LEU A 73 9.03 9.58 22.87
N THR A 74 8.83 10.52 21.95
CA THR A 74 9.67 11.73 21.81
C THR A 74 9.11 12.97 22.49
N LEU A 75 7.91 12.85 23.08
CA LEU A 75 7.24 13.91 23.84
C LEU A 75 7.71 13.88 25.30
#